data_AF-A0A7S0E030-F1
#
_entry.id   AF-A0A7S0E030-F1
#
_cell.length_a   1.000
_cell.length_b   1.000
_cell.length_c   1.000
_cell.angle_alpha   90.00
_cell.angle_beta   90.00
_cell.angle_gamma   90.00
#
_symmetry.space_group_name_H-M   'P 1'
#
loop_
_entity.id
_entity.type
_entity.pdbx_description
1 polymer ?
#
loop_
_entity_poly.entity_id
_entity_poly.type
_entity_poly.pdbx_seq_one_letter_code
_entity_poly.pdbx_strand_id
1 'polypeptide(L)'
;FSRIIKRDDDKCIYDLFCASDIGLSRIFGFGSFDKGMAAFLECVRALQDHVKGIDPTFSPPYRIVEHKIEELSVKLQFNTYEKWTKALKYMLTNVKWLVASSLSRRS
;
A
#
# COMPACT_ATOMS: atom_id res chain seq x y z
N PHE A 1 -4.34 17.19 5.03
CA PHE A 1 -5.12 16.11 4.40
C PHE A 1 -4.35 15.59 3.20
N SER A 2 -4.07 14.28 3.12
CA SER A 2 -3.14 13.69 2.14
C SER A 2 -3.86 13.18 0.88
N ARG A 3 -3.26 13.39 -0.30
CA ARG A 3 -3.81 13.05 -1.62
C ARG A 3 -2.73 12.44 -2.52
N ILE A 4 -3.09 11.47 -3.36
CA ILE A 4 -2.21 10.93 -4.41
C ILE A 4 -2.81 11.25 -5.78
N ILE A 5 -1.96 11.66 -6.72
CA ILE A 5 -2.31 12.02 -8.09
C ILE A 5 -1.44 11.17 -9.03
N LYS A 6 -2.06 10.47 -10.00
CA LYS A 6 -1.35 9.73 -11.04
C LYS A 6 -0.99 10.69 -12.18
N ARG A 7 0.26 10.69 -12.63
CA ARG A 7 0.83 11.71 -13.54
C ARG A 7 0.38 11.62 -15.00
N ASP A 8 -0.27 10.53 -15.42
CA ASP A 8 -0.64 10.27 -16.83
C ASP A 8 -2.14 10.46 -17.13
N ASP A 9 -2.98 10.73 -16.13
CA ASP A 9 -4.41 10.93 -16.35
C ASP A 9 -4.94 11.92 -15.31
N ASP A 10 -5.06 13.18 -15.73
CA ASP A 10 -5.36 14.38 -14.93
C ASP A 10 -6.76 14.36 -14.26
N LYS A 11 -7.47 13.23 -14.30
CA LYS A 11 -8.82 13.04 -13.75
C LYS A 11 -8.92 12.05 -12.61
N CYS A 12 -7.86 11.33 -12.25
CA CYS A 12 -7.92 10.33 -11.18
C CYS A 12 -7.33 10.87 -9.86
N ILE A 13 -8.13 11.68 -9.14
CA ILE A 13 -7.84 12.07 -7.75
C ILE A 13 -8.36 10.98 -6.81
N TYR A 14 -7.49 10.40 -5.99
CA TYR A 14 -7.87 9.44 -4.94
C TYR A 14 -7.70 10.07 -3.56
N ASP A 15 -8.81 10.19 -2.84
CA ASP A 15 -8.81 10.64 -1.45
C ASP A 15 -8.45 9.48 -0.51
N LEU A 16 -7.54 9.73 0.44
CA LEU A 16 -7.04 8.75 1.42
C LEU A 16 -7.81 8.80 2.76
N PHE A 17 -9.06 9.28 2.74
CA PHE A 17 -9.91 9.29 3.93
C PHE A 17 -11.29 8.72 3.62
N CYS A 18 -11.85 8.00 4.60
CA CYS A 18 -13.24 7.57 4.59
C CYS A 18 -14.01 8.52 5.51
N ALA A 19 -14.81 9.43 4.93
CA ALA A 19 -15.80 10.17 5.70
C ALA A 19 -16.87 9.17 6.13
N SER A 20 -16.96 8.96 7.43
CA SER A 20 -17.90 8.04 8.08
C SER A 20 -19.32 8.53 7.89
N ASP A 21 -19.97 8.15 6.78
CA ASP A 21 -21.43 8.20 6.70
C ASP A 21 -22.04 7.10 5.84
N ILE A 22 -23.22 6.68 6.28
CA ILE A 22 -23.83 5.35 6.13
C ILE A 22 -24.58 5.24 4.79
N GLY A 23 -24.27 4.23 3.97
CA GLY A 23 -25.07 3.88 2.77
C GLY A 23 -24.26 3.34 1.59
N LEU A 24 -24.89 3.23 0.41
CA LEU A 24 -24.34 2.68 -0.86
C LEU A 24 -22.96 3.20 -1.28
N SER A 25 -22.52 4.34 -0.73
CA SER A 25 -21.14 4.86 -0.76
C SER A 25 -20.09 3.86 -0.26
N ARG A 26 -20.46 2.95 0.65
CA ARG A 26 -19.61 1.85 1.13
C ARG A 26 -19.32 0.85 0.01
N ILE A 27 -20.29 0.50 -0.84
CA ILE A 27 -20.10 -0.49 -1.93
C ILE A 27 -19.33 0.10 -3.12
N PHE A 28 -19.60 1.36 -3.50
CA PHE A 28 -18.89 2.02 -4.60
C PHE A 28 -17.58 2.71 -4.19
N GLY A 29 -17.46 3.16 -2.95
CA GLY A 29 -16.26 3.81 -2.39
C GLY A 29 -15.12 2.85 -2.06
N PHE A 30 -15.40 1.57 -1.79
CA PHE A 30 -14.33 0.56 -1.71
C PHE A 30 -13.63 0.37 -3.05
N GLY A 31 -14.30 0.60 -4.19
CA GLY A 31 -13.66 0.48 -5.49
C GLY A 31 -12.55 1.51 -5.72
N SER A 32 -12.74 2.75 -5.29
CA SER A 32 -11.69 3.80 -5.39
C SER A 32 -10.63 3.65 -4.30
N PHE A 33 -11.03 3.31 -3.07
CA PHE A 33 -10.10 3.06 -1.97
C PHE A 33 -9.20 1.85 -2.23
N ASP A 34 -9.76 0.73 -2.69
CA ASP A 34 -9.02 -0.49 -2.99
C ASP A 34 -8.04 -0.30 -4.16
N LYS A 35 -8.41 0.53 -5.14
CA LYS A 35 -7.49 0.97 -6.20
C LYS A 35 -6.35 1.80 -5.64
N GLY A 36 -6.64 2.74 -4.75
CA GLY A 36 -5.62 3.56 -4.07
C GLY A 36 -4.66 2.70 -3.23
N MET A 37 -5.20 1.76 -2.45
CA MET A 37 -4.41 0.84 -1.62
C MET A 37 -3.55 -0.12 -2.46
N ALA A 38 -4.10 -0.65 -3.56
CA ALA A 38 -3.34 -1.48 -4.48
C ALA A 38 -2.21 -0.69 -5.17
N ALA A 39 -2.48 0.53 -5.63
CA ALA A 39 -1.47 1.40 -6.22
C ALA A 39 -0.39 1.79 -5.19
N PHE A 40 -0.76 2.05 -3.94
CA PHE A 40 0.20 2.31 -2.89
C PHE A 40 1.09 1.10 -2.61
N LEU A 41 0.52 -0.11 -2.56
CA LEU A 41 1.30 -1.34 -2.37
C LEU A 41 2.25 -1.59 -3.54
N GLU A 42 1.83 -1.31 -4.77
CA GLU A 42 2.68 -1.34 -5.97
C GLU A 42 3.88 -0.39 -5.84
N CYS A 43 3.66 0.84 -5.34
CA CYS A 43 4.74 1.79 -5.08
C CYS A 43 5.73 1.26 -4.02
N VAL A 44 5.23 0.62 -2.96
CA VAL A 44 6.10 -0.01 -1.95
C VAL A 44 6.95 -1.11 -2.58
N ARG A 45 6.36 -1.97 -3.42
CA ARG A 45 7.09 -3.03 -4.14
C ARG A 45 8.18 -2.44 -5.05
N ALA A 46 7.83 -1.45 -5.88
CA ALA A 46 8.79 -0.79 -6.77
C ALA A 46 9.95 -0.15 -5.98
N LEU A 47 9.67 0.43 -4.83
CA LEU A 47 10.69 0.98 -3.94
C LEU A 47 11.58 -0.12 -3.32
N GLN A 48 11.01 -1.26 -2.94
CA GLN A 48 11.80 -2.42 -2.50
C GLN A 48 12.75 -2.92 -3.58
N ASP A 49 12.26 -3.03 -4.81
CA ASP A 49 13.08 -3.48 -5.95
C ASP A 49 14.21 -2.47 -6.25
N HIS A 50 13.93 -1.17 -6.17
CA HIS A 50 14.95 -0.14 -6.31
C HIS A 50 16.03 -0.22 -5.21
N VAL A 51 15.62 -0.37 -3.94
CA VAL A 51 16.57 -0.50 -2.83
C VAL A 51 17.41 -1.78 -2.97
N LYS A 52 16.80 -2.90 -3.37
CA LYS A 52 17.53 -4.16 -3.66
C LYS A 52 18.57 -4.00 -4.76
N GLY A 53 18.27 -3.22 -5.79
CA GLY A 53 19.21 -2.92 -6.87
C GLY A 53 20.46 -2.17 -6.39
N ILE A 54 20.36 -1.43 -5.28
CA ILE A 54 21.49 -0.68 -4.71
C ILE A 54 22.14 -1.43 -3.53
N ASP A 55 21.35 -2.14 -2.73
CA ASP A 55 21.80 -2.97 -1.61
C ASP A 55 21.19 -4.38 -1.73
N PRO A 56 21.95 -5.35 -2.27
CA PRO A 56 21.49 -6.73 -2.41
C PRO A 56 21.19 -7.42 -1.08
N THR A 57 21.66 -6.89 0.06
CA THR A 57 21.39 -7.45 1.39
C THR A 57 20.03 -7.04 1.94
N PHE A 58 19.38 -6.06 1.30
CA PHE A 58 18.05 -5.60 1.69
C PHE A 58 16.99 -6.67 1.41
N SER A 59 16.52 -7.32 2.47
CA SER A 59 15.45 -8.33 2.41
C SER A 59 14.30 -7.96 3.36
N PRO A 60 13.21 -7.35 2.85
CA PRO A 60 12.04 -7.09 3.66
C PRO A 60 11.34 -8.41 4.04
N PRO A 61 10.72 -8.50 5.23
CA PRO A 61 10.21 -9.76 5.78
C PRO A 61 8.97 -10.29 5.06
N TYR A 62 8.22 -9.45 4.36
CA TYR A 62 6.97 -9.82 3.72
C TYR A 62 7.03 -9.62 2.21
N ARG A 63 6.64 -10.64 1.45
CA ARG A 63 6.61 -10.60 -0.02
C ARG A 63 5.35 -9.91 -0.51
N ILE A 64 5.53 -8.98 -1.46
CA ILE A 64 4.43 -8.28 -2.15
C ILE A 64 4.27 -8.89 -3.55
N VAL A 65 3.03 -9.26 -3.90
CA VAL A 65 2.64 -9.72 -5.23
C VAL A 65 1.32 -9.04 -5.61
N GLU A 66 1.35 -8.19 -6.63
CA GLU A 66 0.24 -7.33 -7.03
C GLU A 66 -0.37 -6.55 -5.84
N HIS A 67 -1.63 -6.82 -5.52
CA HIS A 67 -2.41 -6.20 -4.44
C HIS A 67 -2.41 -7.03 -3.14
N LYS A 68 -1.49 -8.00 -3.03
CA LYS A 68 -1.39 -8.91 -1.90
C LYS A 68 -0.01 -8.87 -1.24
N ILE A 69 -0.01 -9.12 0.05
CA ILE A 69 1.19 -9.27 0.88
C ILE A 69 1.07 -10.54 1.71
N GLU A 70 2.00 -11.49 1.56
CA GLU A 70 1.90 -12.83 2.16
C GLU A 70 0.51 -13.48 1.95
N GLU A 71 -0.01 -13.41 0.71
CA GLU A 71 -1.36 -13.89 0.32
C GLU A 71 -2.55 -13.08 0.86
N LEU A 72 -2.33 -12.09 1.71
CA LEU A 72 -3.38 -11.22 2.25
C LEU A 72 -3.62 -10.01 1.34
N SER A 73 -4.88 -9.78 0.97
CA SER A 73 -5.26 -8.61 0.15
C SER A 73 -5.27 -7.32 0.97
N VAL A 74 -4.69 -6.24 0.43
CA VAL A 74 -4.84 -4.89 0.99
C VAL A 74 -6.17 -4.23 0.60
N LYS A 75 -6.92 -4.85 -0.30
CA LYS A 75 -8.28 -4.45 -0.67
C LYS A 75 -9.25 -4.82 0.44
N LEU A 76 -10.18 -3.93 0.74
CA LEU A 76 -11.21 -4.10 1.75
C LEU A 76 -12.42 -4.86 1.20
N GLN A 77 -12.72 -4.74 -0.10
CA GLN A 77 -13.81 -5.47 -0.73
C GLN A 77 -13.54 -6.99 -0.71
N PHE A 78 -14.58 -7.77 -0.39
CA PHE A 78 -14.51 -9.23 -0.25
C PHE A 78 -13.46 -9.74 0.76
N ASN A 79 -13.11 -8.92 1.76
CA ASN A 79 -12.11 -9.25 2.77
C ASN A 79 -12.73 -9.27 4.18
N THR A 80 -12.07 -9.93 5.13
CA THR A 80 -12.43 -9.81 6.56
C THR A 80 -11.59 -8.72 7.20
N TYR A 81 -12.15 -8.01 8.19
CA TYR A 81 -11.43 -6.96 8.92
C TYR A 81 -10.11 -7.45 9.51
N GLU A 82 -10.07 -8.69 10.02
CA GLU A 82 -8.87 -9.31 10.55
C GLU A 82 -7.78 -9.48 9.47
N LYS A 83 -8.12 -10.08 8.34
CA LYS A 83 -7.20 -10.32 7.22
C LYS A 83 -6.70 -9.02 6.61
N TRP A 84 -7.61 -8.07 6.40
CA TRP A 84 -7.27 -6.73 5.88
C TRP A 84 -6.34 -5.98 6.83
N THR A 85 -6.66 -5.92 8.12
CA THR A 85 -5.79 -5.24 9.11
C THR A 85 -4.43 -5.91 9.22
N LYS A 86 -4.38 -7.25 9.10
CA LYS A 86 -3.12 -8.00 9.07
C LYS A 86 -2.28 -7.68 7.82
N ALA A 87 -2.91 -7.56 6.64
CA ALA A 87 -2.24 -7.10 5.42
C ALA A 87 -1.63 -5.70 5.60
N LEU A 88 -2.38 -4.78 6.19
CA LEU A 88 -1.89 -3.42 6.49
C LEU A 88 -0.71 -3.42 7.45
N LYS A 89 -0.76 -4.25 8.50
CA LYS A 89 0.36 -4.41 9.44
C LYS A 89 1.62 -4.90 8.71
N TYR A 90 1.50 -5.87 7.81
CA TYR A 90 2.64 -6.37 7.03
C TYR A 90 3.19 -5.29 6.09
N MET A 91 2.31 -4.54 5.43
CA MET A 91 2.71 -3.44 4.56
C MET A 91 3.51 -2.38 5.34
N LEU A 92 3.02 -1.98 6.52
CA LEU A 92 3.71 -1.01 7.38
C LEU A 92 5.05 -1.52 7.89
N THR A 93 5.16 -2.82 8.22
CA THR A 93 6.44 -3.41 8.57
C THR A 93 7.42 -3.30 7.41
N ASN A 94 7.04 -3.66 6.20
CA ASN A 94 7.88 -3.49 5.02
C ASN A 94 8.35 -2.05 4.79
N VAL A 95 7.46 -1.07 5.02
CA VAL A 95 7.81 0.36 4.97
C VAL A 95 8.84 0.73 6.06
N LYS A 96 8.69 0.21 7.29
CA LYS A 96 9.68 0.42 8.35
C LYS A 96 11.06 -0.09 7.95
N TRP A 97 11.14 -1.26 7.30
CA TRP A 97 12.40 -1.81 6.79
C TRP A 97 13.02 -0.92 5.71
N LEU A 98 12.22 -0.41 4.78
CA LEU A 98 12.67 0.55 3.76
C LEU A 98 13.26 1.82 4.39
N VAL A 99 12.58 2.37 5.39
CA VAL A 99 13.06 3.57 6.12
C VAL A 99 14.36 3.25 6.84
N ALA A 100 14.45 2.12 7.54
CA ALA A 100 15.68 1.72 8.24
C ALA A 100 16.87 1.59 7.27
N SER A 101 16.68 0.94 6.11
CA SER A 101 17.71 0.83 5.07
C SER A 101 18.15 2.22 4.54
N SER A 102 17.21 3.16 4.40
CA SER A 102 17.55 4.52 3.98
C SER A 102 18.35 5.31 5.03
N LEU A 103 18.14 5.03 6.32
CA LEU A 103 18.84 5.68 7.43
C LEU A 103 20.26 5.11 7.62
N SER A 104 20.43 3.80 7.50
CA SER A 104 21.75 3.15 7.53
C SER A 104 22.70 3.64 6.43
N ARG A 105 22.18 4.30 5.39
CA ARG A 105 22.96 4.89 4.30
C ARG A 105 23.36 6.36 4.51
N ARG A 106 22.81 7.02 5.53
CA ARG A 106 23.09 8.44 5.83
C ARG A 106 24.14 8.62 6.94
N SER A 107 24.60 7.52 7.53
CA SER A 107 25.71 7.46 8.49
C SER A 107 26.95 6.90 7.81
#